data_AF-A0A1U7DQJ1-F1
#
_entry.id   AF-A0A1U7DQJ1-F1
#
_cell.length_a   1.000
_cell.length_b   1.000
_cell.length_c   1.000
_cell.angle_alpha   90.00
_cell.angle_beta   90.00
_cell.angle_gamma   90.00
#
_symmetry.space_group_name_H-M   'P 1'
#
loop_
_entity.id
_entity.type
_entity.pdbx_description
1 polymer ?
#
loop_
_entity_poly.entity_id
_entity_poly.type
_entity_poly.pdbx_seq_one_letter_code
_entity_poly.pdbx_strand_id
1 'polypeptide(L)'
;MIQKTKPLFIIIAFLVIGISANAQWKNEKANKDTEIFRYDIECEGIAKLGSKLVKVWSYSKNPKHAISHAMKNAVHGIIFKGFAGGGQGCTSFSPLLKSAKTAAEHAEFFDAFFADGGDYLKYVSAATDGSIAPGDRLKVSKREYKIGAVVNVQTDMLRKRLEEEGIIKGLASGF
;
A
#
# COMPACT_ATOMS: atom_id res chain seq x y z
N MET A 1 34.85 -7.94 53.56
CA MET A 1 35.54 -7.38 52.38
C MET A 1 34.48 -7.19 51.30
N ILE A 2 34.01 -5.96 51.09
CA ILE A 2 32.88 -5.66 50.19
C ILE A 2 33.41 -5.51 48.77
N GLN A 3 33.08 -6.44 47.86
CA GLN A 3 33.42 -6.31 46.45
C GLN A 3 32.54 -5.22 45.80
N LYS A 4 33.17 -4.10 45.42
CA LYS A 4 32.58 -3.10 44.53
C LYS A 4 32.44 -3.70 43.14
N THR A 5 31.24 -4.17 42.77
CA THR A 5 30.94 -4.58 41.40
C THR A 5 30.90 -3.34 40.50
N LYS A 6 31.65 -3.44 39.39
CA LYS A 6 32.02 -2.35 38.49
C LYS A 6 30.81 -1.81 37.71
N PRO A 7 30.60 -0.48 37.61
CA PRO A 7 29.45 0.16 36.93
C PRO A 7 29.47 0.02 35.38
N LEU A 8 30.38 -0.80 34.83
CA LEU A 8 30.61 -0.92 33.39
C LEU A 8 29.53 -1.74 32.67
N PHE A 9 28.89 -2.69 33.35
CA PHE A 9 27.86 -3.55 32.74
C PHE A 9 26.51 -2.84 32.51
N ILE A 10 26.19 -1.81 33.30
CA ILE A 10 24.94 -1.04 33.16
C ILE A 10 24.99 -0.09 31.96
N ILE A 11 26.18 0.38 31.58
CA ILE A 11 26.37 1.33 30.46
C ILE A 11 26.19 0.62 29.11
N ILE A 12 26.57 -0.66 28.99
CA ILE A 12 26.45 -1.42 27.75
C ILE A 12 24.98 -1.75 27.43
N ALA A 13 24.13 -1.95 28.44
CA ALA A 13 22.70 -2.20 28.26
C ALA A 13 21.93 -0.96 27.73
N PHE A 14 22.39 0.26 28.03
CA PHE A 14 21.75 1.50 27.55
C PHE A 14 22.09 1.84 26.09
N LEU A 15 23.22 1.36 25.55
CA LEU A 15 23.66 1.70 24.19
C LEU A 15 22.86 0.98 23.09
N VAL A 16 22.27 -0.18 23.40
CA VAL A 16 21.54 -1.01 22.43
C VAL A 16 20.11 -0.49 22.18
N ILE A 17 19.53 0.26 23.12
CA ILE A 17 18.14 0.76 23.04
C ILE A 17 18.03 2.03 22.15
N GLY A 18 19.14 2.76 21.96
CA GLY A 18 19.14 4.04 21.22
C GLY A 18 19.03 3.92 19.68
N ILE A 19 19.18 2.71 19.12
CA ILE A 19 19.31 2.53 17.66
C ILE A 19 17.96 2.20 16.99
N SER A 20 16.98 1.66 17.73
CA SER A 20 15.66 1.27 17.21
C SER A 20 14.66 2.43 17.13
N ALA A 21 14.78 3.45 17.99
CA ALA A 21 13.88 4.60 18.01
C ALA A 21 13.88 5.41 16.69
N ASN A 22 15.02 5.49 16.01
CA ASN A 22 15.18 6.25 14.77
C ASN A 22 14.58 5.57 13.53
N ALA A 23 14.41 4.23 13.56
CA ALA A 23 13.79 3.47 12.48
C ALA A 23 12.26 3.63 12.50
N GLN A 24 11.66 3.61 13.69
CA GLN A 24 10.21 3.74 13.88
C GLN A 24 9.68 5.12 13.46
N TRP A 25 10.36 6.21 13.82
CA TRP A 25 9.97 7.58 13.45
C TRP A 25 9.90 7.79 11.92
N LYS A 26 10.91 7.32 11.18
CA LYS A 26 10.97 7.52 9.72
C LYS A 26 9.85 6.78 8.99
N ASN A 27 9.46 5.62 9.50
CA ASN A 27 8.31 4.86 9.00
C ASN A 27 6.99 5.58 9.28
N GLU A 28 6.82 6.16 10.47
CA GLU A 28 5.59 6.88 10.83
C GLU A 28 5.29 8.06 9.90
N LYS A 29 6.30 8.85 9.51
CA LYS A 29 6.12 9.95 8.57
C LYS A 29 5.83 9.49 7.14
N ALA A 30 6.42 8.38 6.72
CA ALA A 30 6.13 7.74 5.44
C ALA A 30 4.71 7.14 5.40
N ASN A 31 4.23 6.65 6.55
CA ASN A 31 2.86 6.17 6.74
C ASN A 31 1.84 7.31 6.71
N LYS A 32 2.12 8.47 7.31
CA LYS A 32 1.23 9.65 7.25
C LYS A 32 0.95 10.15 5.83
N ASP A 33 1.95 10.09 4.94
CA ASP A 33 1.76 10.42 3.51
C ASP A 33 0.91 9.34 2.78
N THR A 34 0.76 8.15 3.37
CA THR A 34 -0.12 7.06 2.89
C THR A 34 -1.52 7.13 3.49
N GLU A 35 -1.67 7.65 4.72
CA GLU A 35 -2.96 7.93 5.36
C GLU A 35 -3.78 8.96 4.54
N ILE A 36 -3.10 9.97 3.99
CA ILE A 36 -3.67 10.87 2.99
C ILE A 36 -3.40 10.24 1.62
N PHE A 37 -4.15 9.21 1.23
CA PHE A 37 -4.06 8.44 -0.02
C PHE A 37 -3.83 9.29 -1.30
N ARG A 38 -2.60 9.81 -1.48
CA ARG A 38 -2.24 10.76 -2.53
C ARG A 38 -1.53 10.02 -3.65
N TYR A 39 -2.32 9.42 -4.52
CA TYR A 39 -1.82 8.66 -5.67
C TYR A 39 -2.71 8.78 -6.90
N ASP A 40 -2.08 8.59 -8.06
CA ASP A 40 -2.77 8.31 -9.31
C ASP A 40 -2.68 6.81 -9.59
N ILE A 41 -3.74 6.24 -10.16
CA ILE A 41 -3.80 4.83 -10.56
C ILE A 41 -4.25 4.78 -12.01
N GLU A 42 -3.50 4.05 -12.82
CA GLU A 42 -3.78 3.86 -14.23
C GLU A 42 -3.55 2.41 -14.63
N CYS A 43 -4.20 2.00 -15.72
CA CYS A 43 -3.99 0.66 -16.23
C CYS A 43 -2.65 0.56 -16.96
N GLU A 44 -1.91 -0.52 -16.71
CA GLU A 44 -0.63 -0.81 -17.35
C GLU A 44 -0.73 -2.09 -18.20
N GLY A 45 -1.83 -2.23 -18.96
CA GLY A 45 -2.04 -3.35 -19.88
C GLY A 45 -2.88 -4.50 -19.31
N ILE A 46 -2.84 -5.64 -20.00
CA ILE A 46 -3.71 -6.79 -19.73
C ILE A 46 -3.02 -7.75 -18.74
N ALA A 47 -3.69 -8.02 -17.63
CA ALA A 47 -3.27 -9.03 -16.65
C ALA A 47 -3.95 -10.40 -16.92
N LYS A 48 -3.51 -11.42 -16.17
CA LYS A 48 -4.23 -12.70 -16.09
C LYS A 48 -5.68 -12.47 -15.66
N LEU A 49 -6.57 -13.38 -16.06
CA LEU A 49 -7.97 -13.36 -15.67
C LEU A 49 -8.10 -13.26 -14.14
N GLY A 50 -9.02 -12.42 -13.69
CA GLY A 50 -9.25 -12.13 -12.27
C GLY A 50 -8.21 -11.24 -11.59
N SER A 51 -7.30 -10.65 -12.36
CA SER A 51 -6.35 -9.64 -11.89
C SER A 51 -6.36 -8.37 -12.75
N LYS A 52 -5.74 -7.30 -12.24
CA LYS A 52 -5.45 -6.06 -12.96
C LYS A 52 -3.99 -5.67 -12.78
N LEU A 53 -3.35 -5.31 -13.90
CA LEU A 53 -2.00 -4.77 -13.94
C LEU A 53 -2.14 -3.25 -13.96
N VAL A 54 -1.68 -2.59 -12.90
CA VAL A 54 -1.87 -1.15 -12.72
C VAL A 54 -0.55 -0.49 -12.41
N LYS A 55 -0.36 0.72 -12.96
CA LYS A 55 0.69 1.61 -12.53
C LYS A 55 0.11 2.57 -11.50
N VAL A 56 0.79 2.67 -10.36
CA VAL A 56 0.42 3.58 -9.29
C VAL A 56 1.53 4.61 -9.13
N TRP A 57 1.15 5.87 -9.30
CA TRP A 57 2.03 6.99 -9.06
C TRP A 57 1.87 7.48 -7.63
N SER A 58 2.89 7.27 -6.82
CA SER A 58 2.93 7.75 -5.44
C SER A 58 4.01 8.82 -5.29
N TYR A 59 3.75 9.78 -4.41
CA TYR A 59 4.73 10.81 -4.07
C TYR A 59 5.47 10.40 -2.81
N SER A 60 6.81 10.40 -2.85
CA SER A 60 7.61 10.03 -1.69
C SER A 60 8.90 10.83 -1.60
N LYS A 61 9.29 11.15 -0.36
CA LYS A 61 10.61 11.70 -0.04
C LYS A 61 11.70 10.64 -0.08
N ASN A 62 11.31 9.36 0.08
CA ASN A 62 12.21 8.22 0.10
C ASN A 62 11.76 7.15 -0.91
N PRO A 63 12.47 6.99 -2.06
CA PRO A 63 12.11 6.04 -3.09
C PRO A 63 12.21 4.57 -2.64
N LYS A 64 12.91 4.28 -1.54
CA LYS A 64 13.16 2.90 -1.08
C LYS A 64 11.87 2.13 -0.77
N HIS A 65 10.81 2.81 -0.38
CA HIS A 65 9.52 2.19 0.01
C HIS A 65 8.42 2.43 -1.05
N ALA A 66 8.80 2.89 -2.25
CA ALA A 66 7.83 3.25 -3.28
C ALA A 66 6.94 2.06 -3.68
N ILE A 67 7.51 0.85 -3.79
CA ILE A 67 6.77 -0.35 -4.19
C ILE A 67 5.77 -0.76 -3.11
N SER A 68 6.19 -0.83 -1.85
CA SER A 68 5.29 -1.21 -0.74
C SER A 68 4.13 -0.22 -0.59
N HIS A 69 4.39 1.08 -0.77
CA HIS A 69 3.35 2.10 -0.77
C HIS A 69 2.44 1.97 -1.98
N ALA A 70 3.01 1.74 -3.17
CA ALA A 70 2.24 1.53 -4.40
C ALA A 70 1.34 0.30 -4.31
N MET A 71 1.79 -0.78 -3.67
CA MET A 71 0.97 -1.97 -3.43
C MET A 71 -0.24 -1.64 -2.53
N LYS A 72 -0.03 -0.91 -1.42
CA LYS A 72 -1.11 -0.46 -0.54
C LYS A 72 -2.10 0.45 -1.28
N ASN A 73 -1.57 1.43 -2.01
CA ASN A 73 -2.33 2.39 -2.82
C ASN A 73 -3.08 1.73 -3.99
N ALA A 74 -2.53 0.68 -4.60
CA ALA A 74 -3.19 -0.06 -5.67
C ALA A 74 -4.42 -0.79 -5.17
N VAL A 75 -4.31 -1.50 -4.04
CA VAL A 75 -5.45 -2.17 -3.42
C VAL A 75 -6.50 -1.15 -3.01
N HIS A 76 -6.10 -0.05 -2.36
CA HIS A 76 -7.02 1.06 -2.05
C HIS A 76 -7.68 1.62 -3.33
N GLY A 77 -6.92 1.80 -4.41
CA GLY A 77 -7.43 2.26 -5.70
C GLY A 77 -8.49 1.35 -6.28
N ILE A 78 -8.27 0.04 -6.28
CA ILE A 78 -9.25 -0.94 -6.74
C ILE A 78 -10.52 -0.91 -5.88
N ILE A 79 -10.39 -0.76 -4.56
CA ILE A 79 -11.54 -0.77 -3.66
C ILE A 79 -12.36 0.52 -3.81
N PHE A 80 -11.73 1.70 -3.73
CA PHE A 80 -12.46 2.95 -3.50
C PHE A 80 -12.46 3.93 -4.69
N LYS A 81 -11.50 3.84 -5.61
CA LYS A 81 -11.31 4.83 -6.69
C LYS A 81 -11.65 4.33 -8.09
N GLY A 82 -11.25 3.10 -8.41
CA GLY A 82 -11.22 2.59 -9.77
C GLY A 82 -10.19 3.31 -10.65
N PHE A 83 -10.26 3.07 -11.95
CA PHE A 83 -9.45 3.77 -12.96
C PHE A 83 -10.19 3.86 -14.30
N ALA A 84 -9.84 4.87 -15.09
CA ALA A 84 -10.35 5.03 -16.45
C ALA A 84 -9.72 4.01 -17.41
N GLY A 85 -10.47 3.61 -18.43
CA GLY A 85 -9.98 2.77 -19.51
C GLY A 85 -9.24 3.58 -20.58
N GLY A 86 -8.79 2.91 -21.64
CA GLY A 86 -8.23 3.55 -22.84
C GLY A 86 -6.70 3.53 -22.93
N GLY A 87 -5.98 3.42 -21.82
CA GLY A 87 -4.54 3.15 -21.83
C GLY A 87 -4.25 1.68 -22.12
N GLN A 88 -3.32 1.39 -23.04
CA GLN A 88 -2.75 0.05 -23.26
C GLN A 88 -3.78 -1.07 -23.48
N GLY A 89 -4.92 -0.77 -24.12
CA GLY A 89 -5.99 -1.75 -24.39
C GLY A 89 -6.88 -2.10 -23.20
N CYS A 90 -6.78 -1.37 -22.09
CA CYS A 90 -7.58 -1.64 -20.91
C CYS A 90 -9.00 -1.09 -20.98
N THR A 91 -9.94 -1.87 -20.45
CA THR A 91 -11.26 -1.38 -20.07
C THR A 91 -11.19 -0.60 -18.76
N SER A 92 -12.14 0.33 -18.57
CA SER A 92 -12.28 1.02 -17.29
C SER A 92 -12.63 0.03 -16.17
N PHE A 93 -12.22 0.37 -14.95
CA PHE A 93 -12.55 -0.41 -13.77
C PHE A 93 -13.28 0.47 -12.76
N SER A 94 -14.55 0.13 -12.48
CA SER A 94 -15.30 0.77 -11.40
C SER A 94 -14.76 0.31 -10.04
N PRO A 95 -14.71 1.19 -9.03
CA PRO A 95 -14.35 0.79 -7.68
C PRO A 95 -15.27 -0.32 -7.17
N LEU A 96 -14.71 -1.24 -6.37
CA LEU A 96 -15.48 -2.31 -5.73
C LEU A 96 -16.50 -1.77 -4.74
N LEU A 97 -16.13 -0.72 -4.00
CA LEU A 97 -16.97 -0.04 -3.03
C LEU A 97 -17.20 1.41 -3.44
N LYS A 98 -18.44 1.74 -3.77
CA LYS A 98 -18.86 3.10 -4.17
C LYS A 98 -19.39 3.94 -3.00
N SER A 99 -19.80 3.29 -1.91
CA SER A 99 -20.45 3.93 -0.77
C SER A 99 -19.42 4.38 0.26
N ALA A 100 -19.21 5.69 0.37
CA ALA A 100 -18.37 6.26 1.42
C ALA A 100 -18.93 5.97 2.83
N LYS A 101 -20.26 5.88 2.96
CA LYS A 101 -20.92 5.50 4.21
C LYS A 101 -20.52 4.08 4.65
N THR A 102 -20.58 3.12 3.72
CA THR A 102 -20.21 1.73 3.99
C THR A 102 -18.72 1.61 4.30
N ALA A 103 -17.86 2.40 3.64
CA ALA A 103 -16.45 2.47 4.01
C ALA A 103 -16.26 2.89 5.48
N ALA A 104 -17.01 3.89 5.96
CA ALA A 104 -16.96 4.35 7.34
C ALA A 104 -17.55 3.35 8.35
N GLU A 105 -18.63 2.65 7.99
CA GLU A 105 -19.22 1.58 8.81
C GLU A 105 -18.27 0.40 9.05
N HIS A 106 -17.32 0.18 8.13
CA HIS A 106 -16.31 -0.86 8.20
C HIS A 106 -14.88 -0.30 8.41
N ALA A 107 -14.76 0.88 9.05
CA ALA A 107 -13.47 1.54 9.26
C ALA A 107 -12.46 0.65 10.01
N GLU A 108 -12.88 -0.03 11.08
CA GLU A 108 -12.02 -0.94 11.85
C GLU A 108 -11.44 -2.07 10.99
N PHE A 109 -12.26 -2.63 10.08
CA PHE A 109 -11.80 -3.62 9.12
C PHE A 109 -10.75 -3.03 8.19
N PHE A 110 -11.00 -1.85 7.60
CA PHE A 110 -10.07 -1.25 6.65
C PHE A 110 -8.76 -0.80 7.32
N ASP A 111 -8.82 -0.30 8.55
CA ASP A 111 -7.65 0.06 9.33
C ASP A 111 -6.75 -1.17 9.57
N ALA A 112 -7.33 -2.29 9.99
CA ALA A 112 -6.60 -3.54 10.17
C ALA A 112 -6.12 -4.13 8.82
N PHE A 113 -6.96 -4.06 7.79
CA PHE A 113 -6.68 -4.59 6.46
C PHE A 113 -5.50 -3.88 5.79
N PHE A 114 -5.38 -2.56 5.97
CA PHE A 114 -4.32 -1.72 5.40
C PHE A 114 -3.17 -1.39 6.38
N ALA A 115 -3.19 -1.96 7.58
CA ALA A 115 -2.08 -1.86 8.53
C ALA A 115 -0.76 -2.35 7.91
N ASP A 116 0.37 -2.00 8.52
CA ASP A 116 1.66 -2.48 8.05
C ASP A 116 1.76 -4.00 8.19
N GLY A 117 2.02 -4.69 7.07
CA GLY A 117 1.95 -6.15 7.01
C GLY A 117 0.52 -6.71 6.96
N GLY A 118 -0.48 -5.86 6.77
CA GLY A 118 -1.90 -6.21 6.76
C GLY A 118 -2.34 -7.10 5.61
N ASP A 119 -3.59 -7.54 5.70
CA ASP A 119 -4.19 -8.53 4.80
C ASP A 119 -4.23 -8.10 3.33
N TYR A 120 -4.17 -6.80 3.04
CA TYR A 120 -4.10 -6.27 1.67
C TYR A 120 -2.98 -6.90 0.83
N LEU A 121 -1.85 -7.27 1.46
CA LEU A 121 -0.69 -7.86 0.78
C LEU A 121 -1.00 -9.21 0.14
N LYS A 122 -2.04 -9.93 0.59
CA LYS A 122 -2.49 -11.20 -0.03
C LYS A 122 -3.02 -11.00 -1.44
N TYR A 123 -3.44 -9.77 -1.78
CA TYR A 123 -4.14 -9.45 -3.03
C TYR A 123 -3.29 -8.66 -4.01
N VAL A 124 -2.03 -8.38 -3.70
CA VAL A 124 -1.17 -7.55 -4.55
C VAL A 124 0.26 -8.06 -4.58
N SER A 125 0.90 -7.91 -5.73
CA SER A 125 2.31 -8.28 -5.95
C SER A 125 2.97 -7.22 -6.83
N ALA A 126 4.27 -7.02 -6.64
CA ALA A 126 5.04 -6.17 -7.54
C ALA A 126 5.12 -6.81 -8.93
N ALA A 127 4.98 -6.01 -9.99
CA ALA A 127 5.30 -6.47 -11.34
C ALA A 127 6.81 -6.32 -11.60
N THR A 128 7.33 -7.07 -12.59
CA THR A 128 8.72 -6.97 -13.05
C THR A 128 9.73 -7.02 -11.90
N ASP A 129 9.50 -7.92 -10.94
CA ASP A 129 10.29 -8.13 -9.71
C ASP A 129 10.51 -6.86 -8.86
N GLY A 130 9.60 -5.89 -8.95
CA GLY A 130 9.70 -4.62 -8.24
C GLY A 130 10.68 -3.62 -8.86
N SER A 131 11.14 -3.85 -10.09
CA SER A 131 11.92 -2.86 -10.80
C SER A 131 11.07 -1.62 -11.13
N ILE A 132 11.69 -0.44 -10.99
CA ILE A 132 11.07 0.84 -11.36
C ILE A 132 11.74 1.32 -12.63
N ALA A 133 10.97 1.56 -13.68
CA ALA A 133 11.51 2.03 -14.95
C ALA A 133 12.20 3.40 -14.77
N PRO A 134 13.27 3.72 -15.53
CA PRO A 134 13.94 5.01 -15.43
C PRO A 134 13.02 6.22 -15.62
N GLY A 135 12.03 6.10 -16.53
CA GLY A 135 11.02 7.14 -16.78
C GLY A 135 9.98 7.29 -15.68
N ASP A 136 9.82 6.29 -14.82
CA ASP A 136 8.84 6.29 -13.73
C ASP A 136 9.41 6.86 -12.42
N ARG A 137 10.56 7.54 -12.48
CA ARG A 137 11.18 8.23 -11.33
C ARG A 137 11.34 9.71 -11.64
N LEU A 138 10.32 10.48 -11.31
CA LEU A 138 10.28 11.90 -11.59
C LEU A 138 10.63 12.69 -10.33
N LYS A 139 11.66 13.53 -10.40
CA LYS A 139 12.00 14.45 -9.30
C LYS A 139 11.05 15.65 -9.37
N VAL A 140 10.16 15.76 -8.39
CA VAL A 140 9.20 16.88 -8.29
C VAL A 140 9.85 18.08 -7.61
N SER A 141 10.66 17.84 -6.57
CA SER A 141 11.38 18.90 -5.86
C SER A 141 12.70 18.39 -5.27
N LYS A 142 13.41 19.25 -4.52
CA LYS A 142 14.61 18.82 -3.77
C LYS A 142 14.31 17.72 -2.74
N ARG A 143 13.07 17.57 -2.29
CA ARG A 143 12.67 16.65 -1.20
C ARG A 143 11.59 15.65 -1.60
N GLU A 144 11.15 15.62 -2.85
CA GLU A 144 10.01 14.81 -3.27
C GLU A 144 10.19 14.25 -4.67
N TYR A 145 9.87 12.97 -4.80
CA TYR A 145 9.83 12.24 -6.06
C TYR A 145 8.41 11.74 -6.30
N LYS A 146 7.95 11.81 -7.55
CA LYS A 146 6.79 11.07 -8.04
C LYS A 146 7.31 9.78 -8.66
N ILE A 147 6.88 8.64 -8.12
CA ILE A 147 7.38 7.33 -8.51
C ILE A 147 6.22 6.48 -9.00
N GLY A 148 6.30 6.03 -10.24
CA GLY A 148 5.39 5.06 -10.84
C GLY A 148 5.90 3.66 -10.54
N ALA A 149 5.06 2.85 -9.89
CA ALA A 149 5.36 1.45 -9.67
C ALA A 149 4.23 0.62 -10.28
N VAL A 150 4.61 -0.42 -11.02
CA VAL A 150 3.67 -1.34 -11.64
C VAL A 150 3.44 -2.52 -10.70
N VAL A 151 2.17 -2.83 -10.45
CA VAL A 151 1.76 -3.92 -9.56
C VAL A 151 0.61 -4.70 -10.16
N ASN A 152 0.54 -5.98 -9.80
CA ASN A 152 -0.58 -6.85 -10.16
C ASN A 152 -1.49 -7.02 -8.94
N VAL A 153 -2.78 -6.70 -9.10
CA VAL A 153 -3.81 -6.81 -8.06
C VAL A 153 -4.79 -7.93 -8.42
N GLN A 154 -4.97 -8.90 -7.52
CA GLN A 154 -5.91 -10.02 -7.65
C GLN A 154 -7.34 -9.57 -7.33
N THR A 155 -7.98 -8.88 -8.29
CA THR A 155 -9.27 -8.21 -8.08
C THR A 155 -10.42 -9.15 -7.75
N ASP A 156 -10.42 -10.37 -8.27
CA ASP A 156 -11.52 -11.32 -8.01
C ASP A 156 -11.42 -11.88 -6.59
N MET A 157 -10.22 -12.23 -6.14
CA MET A 157 -9.99 -12.65 -4.75
C MET A 157 -10.26 -11.52 -3.77
N LEU A 158 -9.89 -10.29 -4.12
CA LEU A 158 -10.16 -9.12 -3.31
C LEU A 158 -11.68 -8.86 -3.20
N ARG A 159 -12.42 -8.95 -4.31
CA ARG A 159 -13.88 -8.84 -4.32
C ARG A 159 -14.50 -9.89 -3.40
N LYS A 160 -14.11 -11.17 -3.55
CA LYS A 160 -14.62 -12.26 -2.71
C LYS A 160 -14.42 -11.99 -1.22
N ARG A 161 -13.24 -11.50 -0.82
CA ARG A 161 -13.00 -11.15 0.59
C ARG A 161 -13.96 -10.06 1.08
N LEU A 162 -14.19 -9.02 0.29
CA LEU A 162 -15.13 -7.96 0.68
C LEU A 162 -16.59 -8.45 0.71
N GLU A 163 -16.94 -9.42 -0.12
CA GLU A 163 -18.26 -10.08 -0.09
C GLU A 163 -18.42 -10.95 1.18
N GLU A 164 -17.39 -11.71 1.56
CA GLU A 164 -17.35 -12.55 2.77
C GLU A 164 -17.49 -11.72 4.05
N GLU A 165 -16.92 -10.52 4.08
CA GLU A 165 -17.04 -9.56 5.19
C GLU A 165 -18.35 -8.75 5.17
N GLY A 166 -19.22 -8.99 4.18
CA GLY A 166 -20.50 -8.29 4.02
C GLY A 166 -20.37 -6.82 3.61
N ILE A 167 -19.19 -6.38 3.19
CA ILE A 167 -18.89 -4.98 2.82
C ILE A 167 -19.48 -4.63 1.46
N ILE A 168 -19.46 -5.57 0.52
CA ILE A 168 -20.08 -5.42 -0.80
C ILE A 168 -21.04 -6.57 -1.08
N LYS A 169 -22.05 -6.30 -1.91
CA LYS A 169 -23.00 -7.32 -2.32
C LYS A 169 -22.38 -8.29 -3.31
N GLY A 170 -22.63 -9.58 -3.10
CA GLY A 170 -22.24 -10.63 -4.05
C GLY A 170 -22.93 -10.45 -5.40
N LEU A 171 -22.22 -10.75 -6.49
CA LEU A 171 -22.75 -10.63 -7.85
C LEU A 171 -24.04 -11.46 -8.08
N ALA A 172 -24.24 -12.54 -7.32
CA ALA A 172 -25.42 -13.39 -7.40
C ALA A 172 -26.65 -12.88 -6.60
N SER A 173 -26.50 -11.82 -5.79
CA SER A 173 -27.57 -11.35 -4.89
C SER A 173 -28.64 -10.46 -5.55
N GLY A 174 -28.56 -10.27 -6.87
CA GLY A 174 -29.47 -9.44 -7.65
C GLY A 174 -30.35 -10.19 -8.65
N PHE A 175 -30.41 -11.52 -8.57
CA PHE A 175 -31.28 -12.38 -9.38
C PHE A 175 -32.40 -12.97 -8.53
#